data_AF-A0A7J7JK60-F1
#
_entry.id   AF-A0A7J7JK60-F1
#
_cell.length_a   1.000
_cell.length_b   1.000
_cell.length_c   1.000
_cell.angle_alpha   90.00
_cell.angle_beta   90.00
_cell.angle_gamma   90.00
#
_symmetry.space_group_name_H-M   'P 1'
#
loop_
_entity.id
_entity.type
_entity.pdbx_description
1 polymer ?
#
loop_
_entity_poly.entity_id
_entity_poly.type
_entity_poly.pdbx_seq_one_letter_code
_entity_poly.pdbx_strand_id
1 'polypeptide(L)'
;MSMMNTGIYFKWPDYLVFSLSLVLSAAIGFYYACTGGKQKTTKEYLLADRNMHWLPVAISLAVSFTSSGILIGLPAEIYTFGTIYMFTLVGRPIAAVLSVKLFIPVFKQIGSISLYQYIYKRFGRLLSIILLVEGFFLSMLFGALIIYGPALAMSGVTGLNLWIAVCSVGLIAMLYTVLVSNILLFSKHIV
;
A
#
# COMPACT_ATOMS: atom_id res chain seq x y z
N MET A 1 -21.48 2.79 -32.91
CA MET A 1 -20.58 1.64 -32.64
C MET A 1 -19.35 1.73 -33.54
N SER A 2 -18.58 2.82 -33.46
CA SER A 2 -17.37 3.04 -34.27
C SER A 2 -16.74 4.38 -33.90
N MET A 3 -16.02 4.48 -32.78
CA MET A 3 -14.97 5.49 -32.61
C MET A 3 -13.90 4.95 -31.64
N MET A 4 -12.64 5.10 -32.05
CA MET A 4 -11.39 4.90 -31.28
C MET A 4 -10.84 3.47 -31.16
N ASN A 5 -10.46 2.87 -32.31
CA ASN A 5 -9.35 1.91 -32.36
C ASN A 5 -8.10 2.63 -32.86
N THR A 6 -7.48 3.43 -31.99
CA THR A 6 -6.05 3.76 -32.11
C THR A 6 -5.37 3.06 -30.94
N GLY A 7 -5.06 1.78 -31.12
CA GLY A 7 -4.30 1.01 -30.14
C GLY A 7 -2.91 1.62 -29.99
N ILE A 8 -2.73 2.42 -28.95
CA ILE A 8 -1.39 2.83 -28.49
C ILE A 8 -0.81 1.62 -27.78
N TYR A 9 -0.31 0.68 -28.56
CA TYR A 9 0.40 -0.47 -28.04
C TYR A 9 1.76 -0.02 -27.50
N PHE A 10 2.18 -0.61 -26.38
CA PHE A 10 3.52 -0.41 -25.83
C PHE A 10 4.55 -0.62 -26.93
N LYS A 11 5.39 0.39 -27.20
CA LYS A 11 6.55 0.21 -28.06
C LYS A 11 7.62 -0.50 -27.25
N TRP A 12 8.64 -1.03 -27.92
CA TRP A 12 9.74 -1.72 -27.25
C TRP A 12 10.43 -0.89 -26.12
N PRO A 13 10.58 0.45 -26.22
CA PRO A 13 11.10 1.27 -25.12
C PRO A 13 10.22 1.23 -23.86
N ASP A 14 8.90 1.19 -24.02
CA ASP A 14 7.97 1.20 -22.89
C ASP A 14 8.06 -0.11 -22.09
N TYR A 15 8.23 -1.24 -22.80
CA TYR A 15 8.47 -2.55 -22.17
C TYR A 15 9.81 -2.59 -21.43
N LEU A 16 10.84 -1.94 -21.96
CA LEU A 16 12.17 -1.86 -21.33
C LEU A 16 12.09 -1.07 -20.02
N VAL A 17 11.45 0.11 -20.03
CA VAL A 17 11.26 0.93 -18.82
C VAL A 17 10.43 0.18 -17.77
N PHE A 18 9.35 -0.49 -18.19
CA PHE A 18 8.53 -1.30 -17.29
C PHE A 18 9.34 -2.44 -16.64
N SER A 19 10.05 -3.23 -17.44
CA SER A 19 10.90 -4.32 -16.94
C SER A 19 12.00 -3.80 -16.00
N LEU A 20 12.68 -2.71 -16.37
CA LEU A 20 13.74 -2.11 -15.55
C LEU A 20 13.19 -1.62 -14.21
N SER A 21 12.02 -0.97 -14.18
CA SER A 21 11.38 -0.52 -12.93
C SER A 21 11.03 -1.67 -11.99
N LEU A 22 10.57 -2.81 -12.52
CA LEU A 22 10.29 -4.01 -11.74
C LEU A 22 11.57 -4.61 -11.17
N VAL A 23 12.64 -4.70 -11.99
CA VAL A 23 13.94 -5.21 -11.56
C VAL A 23 14.56 -4.33 -10.48
N LEU A 24 14.52 -3.01 -10.64
CA LEU A 24 15.03 -2.07 -9.64
C LEU A 24 14.26 -2.19 -8.31
N SER A 25 12.93 -2.28 -8.36
CA SER A 25 12.10 -2.49 -7.16
C SER A 25 12.44 -3.80 -6.46
N ALA A 26 12.56 -4.90 -7.22
CA ALA A 26 12.96 -6.20 -6.69
C ALA A 26 14.39 -6.20 -6.12
N ALA A 27 15.33 -5.50 -6.77
CA ALA A 27 16.72 -5.38 -6.33
C ALA A 27 16.84 -4.63 -5.00
N ILE A 28 16.06 -3.56 -4.80
CA ILE A 28 16.02 -2.82 -3.53
C ILE A 28 15.47 -3.73 -2.42
N GLY A 29 14.37 -4.46 -2.70
CA GLY A 29 13.81 -5.44 -1.78
C GLY A 29 14.82 -6.53 -1.40
N PHE A 30 15.52 -7.08 -2.39
CA PHE A 30 16.56 -8.10 -2.19
C PHE A 30 17.75 -7.57 -1.39
N TYR A 31 18.25 -6.37 -1.70
CA TYR A 31 19.37 -5.74 -0.99
C TYR A 31 19.07 -5.53 0.50
N TYR A 32 17.90 -5.00 0.83
CA TYR A 32 17.47 -4.82 2.22
C TYR A 32 17.19 -6.14 2.93
N ALA A 33 16.70 -7.16 2.20
CA ALA A 33 16.46 -8.48 2.77
C ALA A 33 17.76 -9.24 3.08
N CYS A 34 18.82 -9.07 2.29
CA CYS A 34 20.15 -9.65 2.56
C CYS A 34 21.00 -8.85 3.57
N THR A 35 20.86 -7.51 3.61
CA THR A 35 21.65 -6.63 4.49
C THR A 35 20.96 -6.39 5.86
N GLY A 36 19.69 -6.75 5.98
CA GLY A 36 18.80 -6.43 7.10
C GLY A 36 18.92 -7.30 8.35
N GLY A 37 20.14 -7.57 8.85
CA GLY A 37 20.38 -8.38 10.06
C GLY A 37 19.89 -7.80 11.41
N LYS A 38 18.94 -6.86 11.39
CA LYS A 38 18.49 -6.05 12.56
C LYS A 38 16.97 -6.16 12.82
N GLN A 39 16.35 -7.31 12.56
CA GLN A 39 14.92 -7.51 12.82
C GLN A 39 14.69 -8.81 13.60
N LYS A 40 15.33 -8.93 14.78
CA LYS A 40 15.30 -10.17 15.58
C LYS A 40 14.01 -10.31 16.38
N THR A 41 13.39 -9.20 16.79
CA THR A 41 12.16 -9.20 17.59
C THR A 41 10.96 -8.54 16.89
N THR A 42 9.75 -9.01 17.18
CA THR A 42 8.49 -8.46 16.62
C THR A 42 8.34 -6.96 16.87
N LYS A 43 8.86 -6.47 18.01
CA LYS A 43 8.87 -5.03 18.33
C LYS A 43 9.83 -4.27 17.43
N GLU A 44 11.01 -4.81 17.15
CA GLU A 44 11.98 -4.21 16.24
C GLU A 44 11.46 -4.21 14.79
N TYR A 45 10.76 -5.26 14.37
CA TYR A 45 10.09 -5.32 13.06
C TYR A 45 8.95 -4.30 12.92
N LEU A 46 8.07 -4.20 13.92
CA LEU A 46 6.87 -3.36 13.84
C LEU A 46 7.11 -1.89 14.20
N LEU A 47 8.08 -1.60 15.08
CA LEU A 47 8.33 -0.25 15.61
C LEU A 47 9.68 0.31 15.16
N ALA A 48 10.53 -0.48 14.49
CA ALA A 48 11.90 -0.11 14.15
C ALA A 48 12.65 0.52 15.34
N ASP A 49 12.52 -0.13 16.50
CA ASP A 49 13.09 0.29 17.78
C ASP A 49 12.73 1.73 18.23
N ARG A 50 11.68 2.34 17.65
CA ARG A 50 11.27 3.74 17.87
C ARG A 50 12.38 4.78 17.61
N ASN A 51 13.49 4.37 16.98
CA ASN A 51 14.67 5.20 16.70
C ASN A 51 14.75 5.66 15.24
N MET A 52 13.69 5.46 14.45
CA MET A 52 13.62 5.95 13.07
C MET A 52 13.53 7.48 13.01
N HIS A 53 14.30 8.07 12.08
CA HIS A 53 14.23 9.48 11.77
C HIS A 53 12.82 9.86 11.28
N TRP A 54 12.37 11.09 11.51
CA TRP A 54 11.01 11.52 11.16
C TRP A 54 10.73 11.54 9.64
N LEU A 55 11.77 11.74 8.82
CA LEU A 55 11.70 11.78 7.35
C LEU A 55 11.21 10.47 6.72
N PRO A 56 11.86 9.29 6.95
CA PRO A 56 11.38 8.03 6.38
C PRO A 56 9.99 7.63 6.87
N VAL A 57 9.63 8.02 8.10
CA VAL A 57 8.28 7.79 8.63
C VAL A 57 7.23 8.62 7.88
N ALA A 58 7.51 9.91 7.63
CA ALA A 58 6.62 10.78 6.87
C ALA A 58 6.45 10.30 5.42
N ILE A 59 7.54 9.88 4.78
CA ILE A 59 7.51 9.35 3.40
C ILE A 59 6.68 8.06 3.35
N SER A 60 6.90 7.11 4.26
CA SER A 60 6.11 5.87 4.32
C SER A 60 4.61 6.14 4.53
N LEU A 61 4.28 7.11 5.39
CA LEU A 61 2.91 7.54 5.62
C LEU A 61 2.29 8.14 4.35
N ALA A 62 3.01 9.01 3.65
CA ALA A 62 2.56 9.62 2.39
C ALA A 62 2.35 8.59 1.28
N VAL A 63 3.25 7.61 1.16
CA VAL A 63 3.12 6.49 0.22
C VAL A 63 1.89 5.65 0.55
N SER A 64 1.63 5.39 1.83
CA SER A 64 0.45 4.62 2.28
C SER A 64 -0.88 5.29 1.91
N PHE A 65 -0.91 6.62 1.85
CA PHE A 65 -2.10 7.36 1.39
C PHE A 65 -2.25 7.39 -0.13
N THR A 66 -1.18 7.11 -0.88
CA THR A 66 -1.18 7.19 -2.34
C THR A 66 -1.57 5.83 -2.92
N SER A 67 -2.85 5.68 -3.25
CA SER A 67 -3.41 4.45 -3.84
C SER A 67 -3.72 4.62 -5.32
N SER A 68 -3.69 3.53 -6.09
CA SER A 68 -4.10 3.50 -7.51
C SER A 68 -5.54 4.00 -7.71
N GLY A 69 -6.42 3.84 -6.71
CA GLY A 69 -7.79 4.33 -6.78
C GLY A 69 -7.87 5.86 -6.86
N ILE A 70 -6.93 6.57 -6.26
CA ILE A 70 -6.83 8.03 -6.32
C ILE A 70 -6.42 8.48 -7.73
N LEU A 71 -5.50 7.76 -8.36
CA LEU A 71 -4.93 8.14 -9.65
C LEU A 71 -5.96 8.12 -10.79
N ILE A 72 -6.90 7.17 -10.76
CA ILE A 72 -7.96 7.02 -11.76
C ILE A 72 -9.26 7.70 -11.28
N GLY A 73 -9.58 7.59 -10.00
CA GLY A 73 -10.82 8.09 -9.42
C GLY A 73 -10.88 9.61 -9.30
N LEU A 74 -9.80 10.26 -8.87
CA LEU A 74 -9.79 11.72 -8.72
C LEU A 74 -10.01 12.50 -10.01
N PRO A 75 -9.30 12.22 -11.12
CA PRO A 75 -9.60 12.93 -12.36
C PRO A 75 -11.04 12.69 -12.78
N ALA A 76 -11.56 11.45 -12.69
CA ALA A 76 -12.95 11.14 -13.03
C ALA A 76 -13.96 11.94 -12.17
N GLU A 77 -13.68 12.07 -10.88
CA GLU A 77 -14.51 12.86 -9.95
C GLU A 77 -14.46 14.35 -10.29
N ILE A 78 -13.28 14.91 -10.55
CA ILE A 78 -13.11 16.31 -10.95
C ILE A 78 -13.77 16.58 -12.31
N TYR A 79 -13.68 15.65 -13.25
CA TYR A 79 -14.35 15.77 -14.56
C TYR A 79 -15.88 15.78 -14.43
N THR A 80 -16.43 15.03 -13.48
CA THR A 80 -17.89 14.86 -13.34
C THR A 80 -18.52 15.91 -12.41
N PHE A 81 -17.87 16.20 -11.28
CA PHE A 81 -18.40 17.04 -10.20
C PHE A 81 -17.68 18.39 -10.07
N GLY A 82 -16.66 18.65 -10.90
CA GLY A 82 -15.96 19.92 -10.97
C GLY A 82 -15.01 20.20 -9.80
N THR A 83 -14.79 21.48 -9.53
CA THR A 83 -13.75 21.99 -8.61
C THR A 83 -14.05 21.73 -7.12
N ILE A 84 -15.21 21.17 -6.77
CA ILE A 84 -15.61 20.95 -5.38
C ILE A 84 -14.62 20.04 -4.62
N TYR A 85 -13.90 19.17 -5.33
CA TYR A 85 -12.85 18.32 -4.76
C TYR A 85 -11.71 19.11 -4.11
N MET A 86 -11.48 20.38 -4.50
CA MET A 86 -10.42 21.21 -3.91
C MET A 86 -10.59 21.44 -2.40
N PHE A 87 -11.82 21.40 -1.87
CA PHE A 87 -12.04 21.50 -0.41
C PHE A 87 -11.42 20.32 0.34
N THR A 88 -11.41 19.14 -0.25
CA THR A 88 -10.77 17.94 0.34
C THR A 88 -9.26 18.09 0.42
N LEU A 89 -8.64 18.82 -0.51
CA LEU A 89 -7.20 19.10 -0.50
C LEU A 89 -6.78 19.91 0.74
N VAL A 90 -7.62 20.83 1.21
CA VAL A 90 -7.39 21.63 2.42
C VAL A 90 -7.84 20.90 3.69
N GLY A 91 -8.96 20.18 3.64
CA GLY A 91 -9.49 19.46 4.79
C GLY A 91 -8.61 18.29 5.26
N ARG A 92 -8.03 17.53 4.31
CA ARG A 92 -7.17 16.38 4.61
C ARG A 92 -5.93 16.69 5.48
N PRO A 93 -5.10 17.69 5.17
CA PRO A 93 -3.94 18.01 6.01
C PRO A 93 -4.36 18.52 7.40
N ILE A 94 -5.44 19.29 7.50
CA ILE A 94 -5.96 19.77 8.80
C ILE A 94 -6.40 18.58 9.66
N ALA A 95 -7.17 17.65 9.09
CA ALA A 95 -7.59 16.43 9.76
C ALA A 95 -6.40 15.55 10.19
N ALA A 96 -5.35 15.47 9.36
CA ALA A 96 -4.13 14.73 9.68
C ALA A 96 -3.39 15.36 10.88
N VAL A 97 -3.21 16.68 10.91
CA VAL A 97 -2.58 17.40 12.03
C VAL A 97 -3.38 17.22 13.32
N LEU A 98 -4.71 17.33 13.25
CA LEU A 98 -5.59 17.14 14.40
C LEU A 98 -5.49 15.69 14.94
N SER A 99 -5.50 14.71 14.04
CA SER A 99 -5.37 13.29 14.39
C SER A 99 -4.04 13.00 15.07
N VAL A 100 -2.94 13.55 14.56
CA VAL A 100 -1.60 13.40 15.15
C VAL A 100 -1.59 13.96 16.58
N LYS A 101 -2.15 15.15 16.81
CA LYS A 101 -2.16 15.77 18.16
C LYS A 101 -3.04 15.01 19.16
N LEU A 102 -4.18 14.49 18.73
CA LEU A 102 -5.13 13.82 19.62
C LEU A 102 -4.78 12.35 19.88
N PHE A 103 -4.41 11.60 18.83
CA PHE A 103 -4.26 10.15 18.93
C PHE A 103 -2.85 9.73 19.37
N ILE A 104 -1.77 10.40 18.92
CA ILE A 104 -0.40 10.02 19.31
C ILE A 104 -0.17 9.98 20.83
N PRO A 105 -0.59 10.99 21.64
CA PRO A 105 -0.36 10.93 23.09
C PRO A 105 -1.07 9.73 23.73
N VAL A 106 -2.28 9.41 23.26
CA VAL A 106 -3.06 8.26 23.75
C VAL A 106 -2.36 6.94 23.44
N PHE A 107 -1.84 6.78 22.22
CA PHE A 107 -1.10 5.57 21.83
C PHE A 107 0.21 5.41 22.59
N LYS A 108 0.93 6.51 22.85
CA LYS A 108 2.19 6.47 23.61
C LYS A 108 1.98 6.05 25.06
N GLN A 109 0.92 6.51 25.72
CA GLN A 109 0.65 6.20 27.14
C GLN A 109 0.31 4.73 27.38
N ILE A 110 -0.38 4.07 26.45
CA ILE A 110 -0.92 2.72 26.65
C ILE A 110 0.08 1.63 26.21
N GLY A 111 1.09 2.02 25.42
CA GLY A 111 2.14 1.13 24.95
C GLY A 111 1.65 0.00 24.03
N SER A 112 0.40 0.07 23.55
CA SER A 112 -0.16 -0.89 22.60
C SER A 112 0.34 -0.59 21.18
N ILE A 113 0.78 -1.63 20.48
CA ILE A 113 1.36 -1.55 19.13
C ILE A 113 0.26 -1.63 18.07
N SER A 114 -0.86 -2.29 18.39
CA SER A 114 -2.00 -2.50 17.49
C SER A 114 -3.23 -1.71 17.96
N LEU A 115 -3.94 -1.09 17.01
CA LEU A 115 -5.22 -0.40 17.24
C LEU A 115 -6.25 -1.36 17.86
N TYR A 116 -6.35 -2.58 17.35
CA TYR A 116 -7.30 -3.57 17.87
C TYR A 116 -6.99 -3.97 19.32
N GLN A 117 -5.70 -4.00 19.69
CA GLN A 117 -5.29 -4.24 21.07
C GLN A 117 -5.64 -3.06 21.99
N TYR A 118 -5.61 -1.83 21.48
CA TYR A 118 -6.09 -0.66 22.22
C TYR A 118 -7.59 -0.76 22.50
N ILE A 119 -8.39 -1.12 21.48
CA ILE A 119 -9.84 -1.29 21.63
C ILE A 119 -10.16 -2.42 22.61
N TYR A 120 -9.37 -3.51 22.59
CA TYR A 120 -9.51 -4.62 23.53
C TYR A 120 -9.37 -4.18 24.98
N LYS A 121 -8.36 -3.36 25.29
CA LYS A 121 -8.14 -2.86 26.64
C LYS A 121 -9.21 -1.86 27.10
N ARG A 122 -9.78 -1.07 26.17
CA ARG A 122 -10.73 0.02 26.49
C ARG A 122 -12.20 -0.42 26.50
N PHE A 123 -12.60 -1.28 25.56
CA PHE A 123 -13.99 -1.66 25.32
C PHE A 123 -14.26 -3.17 25.44
N GLY A 124 -13.21 -3.97 25.67
CA GLY A 124 -13.31 -5.41 25.88
C GLY A 124 -13.22 -6.25 24.60
N ARG A 125 -13.41 -7.57 24.79
CA ARG A 125 -13.13 -8.59 23.76
C ARG A 125 -14.09 -8.55 22.57
N LEU A 126 -15.38 -8.35 22.81
CA LEU A 126 -16.41 -8.44 21.77
C LEU A 126 -16.21 -7.38 20.68
N LEU A 127 -16.09 -6.10 21.06
CA LEU A 127 -15.90 -5.01 20.11
C LEU A 127 -14.62 -5.17 19.29
N SER A 128 -13.57 -5.70 19.92
CA SER A 128 -12.28 -5.93 19.26
C SER A 128 -12.36 -7.00 18.18
N ILE A 129 -13.09 -8.09 18.44
CA ILE A 129 -13.30 -9.16 17.45
C ILE A 129 -14.12 -8.64 16.29
N ILE A 130 -15.21 -7.89 16.56
CA ILE A 130 -16.05 -7.31 15.51
C ILE A 130 -15.21 -6.41 14.58
N LEU A 131 -14.44 -5.50 15.14
CA LEU A 131 -13.60 -4.59 14.35
C LEU A 131 -12.45 -5.30 13.63
N LEU A 132 -11.88 -6.35 14.22
CA LEU A 132 -10.87 -7.18 13.54
C LEU A 132 -11.46 -7.86 12.31
N VAL A 133 -12.66 -8.41 12.43
CA VAL A 133 -13.37 -9.07 11.33
C VAL A 133 -13.72 -8.05 10.25
N GLU A 134 -14.34 -6.93 10.62
CA GLU A 134 -14.64 -5.83 9.69
C GLU A 134 -13.38 -5.33 8.97
N GLY A 135 -12.32 -5.05 9.73
CA GLY A 135 -11.06 -4.58 9.19
C GLY A 135 -10.39 -5.57 8.25
N PHE A 136 -10.52 -6.88 8.51
CA PHE A 136 -10.04 -7.92 7.60
C PHE A 136 -10.81 -7.92 6.27
N PHE A 137 -12.13 -7.85 6.31
CA PHE A 137 -12.96 -7.77 5.11
C PHE A 137 -12.69 -6.50 4.29
N LEU A 138 -12.61 -5.35 4.95
CA LEU A 138 -12.28 -4.08 4.29
C LEU A 138 -10.88 -4.12 3.65
N SER A 139 -9.90 -4.72 4.33
CA SER A 139 -8.54 -4.84 3.79
C SER A 139 -8.49 -5.73 2.54
N MET A 140 -9.26 -6.83 2.51
CA MET A 140 -9.37 -7.69 1.32
C MET A 140 -10.01 -6.95 0.15
N LEU A 141 -11.13 -6.26 0.37
CA LEU A 141 -11.82 -5.50 -0.67
C LEU A 141 -10.95 -4.37 -1.22
N PHE A 142 -10.29 -3.63 -0.33
CA PHE A 142 -9.41 -2.54 -0.71
C PHE A 142 -8.18 -3.04 -1.47
N GLY A 143 -7.59 -4.18 -1.04
CA GLY A 143 -6.50 -4.84 -1.75
C GLY A 143 -6.88 -5.25 -3.18
N ALA A 144 -8.10 -5.77 -3.38
CA ALA A 144 -8.59 -6.11 -4.71
C ALA A 144 -8.72 -4.88 -5.62
N LEU A 145 -9.22 -3.76 -5.09
CA LEU A 145 -9.30 -2.49 -5.83
C LEU A 145 -7.92 -1.95 -6.22
N ILE A 146 -6.92 -2.09 -5.34
CA ILE A 146 -5.55 -1.66 -5.62
C ILE A 146 -4.95 -2.45 -6.78
N ILE A 147 -5.16 -3.78 -6.85
CA ILE A 147 -4.64 -4.62 -7.94
C ILE A 147 -5.39 -4.34 -9.26
N TYR A 148 -6.67 -3.99 -9.17
CA TYR A 148 -7.50 -3.71 -10.34
C TYR A 148 -7.02 -2.49 -11.13
N GLY A 149 -6.60 -1.42 -10.46
CA GLY A 149 -6.12 -0.20 -11.12
C GLY A 149 -4.98 -0.40 -12.15
N PRO A 150 -3.82 -0.98 -11.77
CA PRO A 150 -2.75 -1.27 -12.71
C PRO A 150 -3.14 -2.35 -13.73
N ALA A 151 -4.01 -3.31 -13.38
CA ALA A 151 -4.49 -4.31 -14.33
C ALA A 151 -5.39 -3.68 -15.42
N LEU A 152 -6.23 -2.71 -15.07
CA LEU A 152 -7.04 -1.95 -16.00
C LEU A 152 -6.16 -1.12 -16.94
N ALA A 153 -5.14 -0.45 -16.40
CA ALA A 153 -4.16 0.28 -17.20
C ALA A 153 -3.40 -0.65 -18.16
N MET A 154 -2.95 -1.81 -17.67
CA MET A 154 -2.24 -2.81 -18.46
C MET A 154 -3.12 -3.40 -19.59
N SER A 155 -4.38 -3.68 -19.31
CA SER A 155 -5.34 -4.17 -20.33
C SER A 155 -5.60 -3.13 -21.42
N GLY A 156 -5.72 -1.85 -21.04
CA GLY A 156 -5.93 -0.76 -22.00
C GLY A 156 -4.77 -0.55 -22.98
N VAL A 157 -3.52 -0.82 -22.56
CA VAL A 157 -2.32 -0.59 -23.37
C VAL A 157 -1.80 -1.83 -24.10
N THR A 158 -2.12 -3.03 -23.62
CA THR A 158 -1.72 -4.30 -24.26
C THR A 158 -2.82 -4.92 -25.10
N GLY A 159 -4.07 -4.49 -24.94
CA GLY A 159 -5.24 -5.11 -25.58
C GLY A 159 -5.56 -6.52 -25.05
N LEU A 160 -4.90 -6.96 -23.97
CA LEU A 160 -5.15 -8.25 -23.35
C LEU A 160 -6.49 -8.26 -22.59
N ASN A 161 -7.10 -9.44 -22.48
CA ASN A 161 -8.28 -9.63 -21.65
C ASN A 161 -7.99 -9.23 -20.20
N LEU A 162 -8.85 -8.39 -19.63
CA LEU A 162 -8.77 -7.86 -18.27
C LEU A 162 -8.47 -8.95 -17.23
N TRP A 163 -9.09 -10.13 -17.37
CA TRP A 163 -8.88 -11.25 -16.44
C TRP A 163 -7.43 -11.76 -16.43
N ILE A 164 -6.80 -11.83 -17.60
CA ILE A 164 -5.40 -12.27 -17.72
C ILE A 164 -4.47 -11.20 -17.13
N ALA A 165 -4.77 -9.92 -17.36
CA ALA A 165 -4.02 -8.81 -16.78
C ALA A 165 -4.09 -8.82 -15.25
N VAL A 166 -5.28 -8.99 -14.66
CA VAL A 166 -5.46 -9.07 -13.20
C VAL A 166 -4.67 -10.24 -12.60
N CYS A 167 -4.77 -11.44 -13.19
CA CYS A 167 -4.01 -12.60 -12.73
C CYS A 167 -2.50 -12.37 -12.79
N SER A 168 -2.00 -11.76 -13.87
CA SER A 168 -0.56 -11.50 -14.03
C SER A 168 -0.01 -10.51 -13.00
N VAL A 169 -0.70 -9.38 -12.79
CA VAL A 169 -0.30 -8.36 -11.80
C VAL A 169 -0.39 -8.92 -10.38
N GLY A 170 -1.45 -9.67 -10.08
CA GLY A 170 -1.61 -10.34 -8.78
C GLY A 170 -0.49 -11.35 -8.52
N LEU A 171 -0.10 -12.14 -9.51
CA LEU A 171 0.98 -13.11 -9.41
C LEU A 171 2.33 -12.42 -9.17
N ILE A 172 2.64 -11.36 -9.92
CA ILE A 172 3.88 -10.57 -9.72
C ILE A 172 3.93 -9.96 -8.32
N ALA A 173 2.83 -9.37 -7.85
CA ALA A 173 2.73 -8.78 -6.52
C ALA A 173 2.88 -9.84 -5.41
N MET A 174 2.29 -11.02 -5.61
CA MET A 174 2.43 -12.15 -4.69
C MET A 174 3.88 -12.65 -4.64
N LEU A 175 4.50 -12.89 -5.80
CA LEU A 175 5.89 -13.33 -5.87
C LEU A 175 6.84 -12.32 -5.21
N TYR A 176 6.63 -11.02 -5.47
CA TYR A 176 7.40 -9.96 -4.83
C TYR A 176 7.29 -10.01 -3.30
N THR A 177 6.07 -10.13 -2.77
CA THR A 177 5.82 -10.17 -1.32
C THR A 177 6.41 -11.43 -0.68
N VAL A 178 6.24 -12.59 -1.33
CA VAL A 178 6.79 -13.85 -0.85
C VAL A 178 8.31 -13.82 -0.87
N LEU A 179 8.94 -13.30 -1.92
CA LEU A 179 10.39 -13.22 -2.02
C LEU A 179 10.98 -12.35 -0.91
N VAL A 180 10.40 -11.17 -0.67
CA VAL A 180 10.82 -10.27 0.41
C VAL A 180 10.61 -10.94 1.79
N SER A 181 9.45 -11.54 2.02
CA SER A 181 9.12 -12.19 3.30
C SER A 181 9.98 -13.42 3.59
N ASN A 182 10.18 -14.28 2.58
CA ASN A 182 10.91 -15.54 2.73
C ASN A 182 12.41 -15.30 2.92
N ILE A 183 13.00 -14.29 2.25
CA ILE A 183 14.40 -13.92 2.49
C ILE A 183 14.60 -13.31 3.89
N LEU A 184 13.64 -12.53 4.41
CA LEU A 184 13.67 -12.09 5.80
C LEU A 184 13.60 -13.27 6.78
N LEU A 185 12.82 -14.32 6.49
CA LEU A 185 12.75 -15.54 7.29
C LEU A 185 14.04 -16.38 7.19
N PHE A 186 14.66 -16.50 6.02
CA PHE A 186 15.93 -17.21 5.82
C PHE A 186 17.11 -16.51 6.50
N SER A 187 17.15 -15.17 6.51
CA SER A 187 18.13 -14.41 7.31
C SER A 187 18.01 -14.69 8.82
N LYS A 188 16.87 -15.21 9.28
CA LYS A 188 16.60 -15.55 10.68
C LYS A 188 17.17 -16.92 11.09
N HIS A 189 17.49 -17.79 10.14
CA HIS A 189 17.98 -19.16 10.39
C HIS A 189 19.51 -19.31 10.29
N ILE A 190 20.22 -18.31 9.74
CA ILE A 190 21.69 -18.33 9.52
C ILE A 190 22.47 -17.58 10.62
N VAL A 191 21.79 -16.97 11.61
CA VAL A 191 22.42 -16.24 12.74
C VAL A 191 21.92 -16.76 14.08
#